data_AF-A0A930V691-F1
#
_entry.id   AF-A0A930V691-F1
#
_cell.length_a   1.000
_cell.length_b   1.000
_cell.length_c   1.000
_cell.angle_alpha   90.00
_cell.angle_beta   90.00
_cell.angle_gamma   90.00
#
_symmetry.space_group_name_H-M   'P 1'
#
loop_
_entity.id
_entity.type
_entity.pdbx_description
1 polymer ?
#
loop_
_entity_poly.entity_id
_entity_poly.type
_entity_poly.pdbx_seq_one_letter_code
_entity_poly.pdbx_strand_id
1 'polypeptide(L)'
;MRAPPRCGRPSPSWSCGGPVGAVAPRRYREQTALSRAGRPTGRDAEARRKRGGSDAGATNLRGRSRRFIVLTSLRQPRVSREAQHGGVSTPDEKTCRSCGRRIEWRKKWAANWDEVAYCSDACRRRKVTALDRQLEERIRELLAARAATSTICPSDVARSIAPDDEAAWRDLMEPVRRAARRLVAAGEVDITQGGSVVDPSTAKGPIRIRRRRAGGGR
;
A
#
# COMPACT_ATOMS: atom_id res chain seq x y z
N MET A 1 -10.68 69.20 30.28
CA MET A 1 -10.19 68.05 29.49
C MET A 1 -10.78 66.77 30.09
N ARG A 2 -11.80 66.19 29.44
CA ARG A 2 -12.55 65.01 29.94
C ARG A 2 -11.94 63.73 29.34
N ALA A 3 -11.62 62.77 30.20
CA ALA A 3 -11.20 61.43 29.82
C ALA A 3 -12.41 60.58 29.33
N PRO A 4 -12.23 59.70 28.34
CA PRO A 4 -13.29 58.78 27.91
C PRO A 4 -13.41 57.55 28.84
N PRO A 5 -14.62 56.96 28.99
CA PRO A 5 -14.85 55.81 29.85
C PRO A 5 -14.28 54.50 29.26
N ARG A 6 -13.78 53.65 30.16
CA ARG A 6 -13.24 52.31 29.87
C ARG A 6 -14.35 51.33 29.55
N CYS A 7 -14.25 50.65 28.40
CA CYS A 7 -15.11 49.53 28.02
C CYS A 7 -14.88 48.33 28.96
N GLY A 8 -15.95 47.88 29.62
CA GLY A 8 -15.96 46.69 30.48
C GLY A 8 -15.83 45.40 29.66
N ARG A 9 -15.02 44.47 30.17
CA ARG A 9 -14.94 43.08 29.69
C ARG A 9 -16.19 42.30 30.10
N PRO A 10 -16.79 41.47 29.22
CA PRO A 10 -17.77 40.49 29.64
C PRO A 10 -17.10 39.23 30.23
N SER A 11 -17.60 38.82 31.39
CA SER A 11 -17.24 37.58 32.10
C SER A 11 -17.82 36.34 31.40
N PRO A 12 -17.11 35.20 31.33
CA PRO A 12 -17.69 33.95 30.86
C PRO A 12 -18.34 33.17 32.02
N SER A 13 -19.67 33.20 32.11
CA SER A 13 -20.44 32.31 32.98
C SER A 13 -20.66 30.97 32.27
N TRP A 14 -19.86 29.96 32.61
CA TRP A 14 -20.11 28.57 32.24
C TRP A 14 -20.89 27.93 33.39
N SER A 15 -22.22 27.91 33.27
CA SER A 15 -23.06 27.09 34.15
C SER A 15 -23.11 25.67 33.60
N CYS A 16 -22.39 24.78 34.27
CA CYS A 16 -22.59 23.34 34.23
C CYS A 16 -23.92 22.99 34.92
N GLY A 17 -24.71 22.08 34.34
CA GLY A 17 -25.85 21.47 35.03
C GLY A 17 -27.00 21.06 34.12
N GLY A 18 -26.86 19.91 33.46
CA GLY A 18 -27.98 19.22 32.79
C GLY A 18 -28.07 17.78 33.31
N PRO A 19 -29.26 17.28 33.69
CA PRO A 19 -29.41 16.06 34.48
C PRO A 19 -29.14 14.78 33.70
N VAL A 20 -28.47 13.85 34.37
CA VAL A 20 -28.30 12.45 33.99
C VAL A 20 -29.66 11.75 33.93
N GLY A 21 -30.13 11.48 32.71
CA GLY A 21 -31.30 10.64 32.46
C GLY A 21 -30.97 9.18 32.75
N ALA A 22 -31.63 8.64 33.79
CA ALA A 22 -31.61 7.24 34.16
C ALA A 22 -32.18 6.38 33.02
N VAL A 23 -31.36 5.48 32.46
CA VAL A 23 -31.81 4.40 31.58
C VAL A 23 -31.96 3.14 32.43
N ALA A 24 -33.20 2.65 32.49
CA ALA A 24 -33.62 1.49 33.26
C ALA A 24 -32.85 0.19 32.89
N PRO A 25 -32.65 -0.74 33.85
CA PRO A 25 -32.04 -2.02 33.57
C PRO A 25 -33.03 -2.94 32.84
N ARG A 26 -32.82 -3.16 31.53
CA ARG A 26 -33.44 -4.30 30.84
C ARG A 26 -32.79 -5.59 31.32
N ARG A 27 -33.58 -6.37 32.07
CA ARG A 27 -33.36 -7.77 32.36
C ARG A 27 -33.14 -8.53 31.04
N TYR A 28 -31.96 -9.10 30.83
CA TYR A 28 -31.77 -10.17 29.85
C TYR A 28 -31.39 -11.43 30.63
N ARG A 29 -32.40 -12.23 30.94
CA ARG A 29 -32.25 -13.57 31.47
C ARG A 29 -32.23 -14.52 30.27
N GLU A 30 -31.05 -15.10 30.05
CA GLU A 30 -30.70 -16.46 29.65
C GLU A 30 -31.70 -17.33 28.85
N GLN A 31 -31.09 -18.27 28.09
CA GLN A 31 -31.60 -19.53 27.53
C GLN A 31 -31.94 -19.48 26.02
N THR A 32 -31.46 -20.36 25.12
CA THR A 32 -30.70 -21.63 25.23
C THR A 32 -30.11 -21.96 23.85
N ALA A 33 -29.03 -22.73 23.87
CA ALA A 33 -28.38 -23.42 22.75
C ALA A 33 -29.33 -24.16 21.79
N LEU A 34 -28.92 -24.22 20.51
CA LEU A 34 -29.22 -25.21 19.43
C LEU A 34 -28.83 -24.46 18.12
N SER A 35 -27.98 -24.90 17.19
CA SER A 35 -27.47 -26.21 16.83
C SER A 35 -26.15 -26.04 16.08
N ARG A 36 -25.23 -26.96 16.34
CA ARG A 36 -24.07 -27.27 15.50
C ARG A 36 -24.54 -27.65 14.09
N ALA A 37 -24.16 -26.87 13.08
CA ALA A 37 -24.07 -27.35 11.71
C ALA A 37 -22.59 -27.38 11.32
N GLY A 38 -22.09 -28.57 10.98
CA GLY A 38 -20.68 -28.84 10.76
C GLY A 38 -20.08 -28.08 9.58
N ARG A 39 -18.81 -27.68 9.73
CA ARG A 39 -17.96 -27.24 8.61
C ARG A 39 -17.71 -28.43 7.67
N PRO A 40 -18.00 -28.33 6.36
CA PRO A 40 -17.52 -29.32 5.40
C PRO A 40 -15.99 -29.25 5.32
N THR A 41 -15.34 -30.39 5.57
CA THR A 41 -13.90 -30.58 5.44
C THR A 41 -13.52 -30.69 3.96
N GLY A 42 -12.43 -30.03 3.57
CA GLY A 42 -11.99 -29.94 2.18
C GLY A 42 -11.39 -31.24 1.62
N ARG A 43 -12.25 -32.21 1.28
CA ARG A 43 -11.86 -33.44 0.55
C ARG A 43 -12.88 -33.93 -0.49
N ASP A 44 -13.62 -33.06 -1.19
CA ASP A 44 -14.55 -33.53 -2.25
C ASP A 44 -14.45 -32.75 -3.59
N ALA A 45 -13.33 -32.05 -3.84
CA ALA A 45 -13.14 -31.25 -5.07
C ALA A 45 -12.17 -31.87 -6.10
N GLU A 46 -11.80 -33.15 -5.96
CA GLU A 46 -10.82 -33.80 -6.85
C GLU A 46 -11.37 -35.08 -7.48
N ALA A 47 -12.45 -34.95 -8.23
CA ALA A 47 -12.86 -35.94 -9.22
C ALA A 47 -13.60 -35.23 -10.35
N ARG A 48 -13.28 -35.61 -11.60
CA ARG A 48 -13.94 -35.20 -12.85
C ARG A 48 -13.33 -33.99 -13.58
N ARG A 49 -12.07 -34.13 -14.02
CA ARG A 49 -11.58 -33.50 -15.27
C ARG A 49 -10.41 -34.28 -15.88
N LYS A 50 -10.63 -35.56 -16.18
CA LYS A 50 -9.75 -36.38 -17.05
C LYS A 50 -10.57 -37.28 -17.96
N ARG A 51 -10.97 -36.72 -19.11
CA ARG A 51 -11.36 -37.35 -20.39
C ARG A 51 -11.22 -36.18 -21.39
N GLY A 52 -10.30 -36.13 -22.34
CA GLY A 52 -9.87 -37.14 -23.31
C GLY A 52 -10.03 -36.45 -24.67
N GLY A 53 -9.04 -36.51 -25.57
CA GLY A 53 -9.16 -35.90 -26.89
C GLY A 53 -7.83 -35.57 -27.54
N SER A 54 -7.16 -36.60 -28.01
CA SER A 54 -6.12 -36.61 -29.03
C SER A 54 -6.63 -35.98 -30.34
N ASP A 55 -5.79 -35.25 -31.07
CA ASP A 55 -5.38 -35.65 -32.44
C ASP A 55 -4.62 -34.55 -33.20
N ALA A 56 -3.63 -35.03 -33.94
CA ALA A 56 -3.13 -34.54 -35.23
C ALA A 56 -2.42 -33.17 -35.32
N GLY A 57 -1.21 -33.21 -35.89
CA GLY A 57 -0.60 -32.03 -36.51
C GLY A 57 0.92 -31.97 -36.57
N ALA A 58 1.59 -33.07 -36.93
CA ALA A 58 2.99 -33.02 -37.33
C ALA A 58 3.15 -32.52 -38.77
N THR A 59 4.32 -31.92 -39.04
CA THR A 59 4.89 -31.54 -40.37
C THR A 59 4.34 -30.23 -40.96
N ASN A 60 5.10 -29.34 -41.60
CA ASN A 60 6.47 -29.39 -42.09
C ASN A 60 6.98 -27.96 -42.45
N LEU A 61 8.30 -27.85 -42.60
CA LEU A 61 9.03 -26.95 -43.52
C LEU A 61 8.84 -25.42 -43.41
N ARG A 62 9.95 -24.78 -43.03
CA ARG A 62 10.73 -23.83 -43.86
C ARG A 62 11.90 -23.36 -42.98
N GLY A 63 13.12 -23.83 -43.21
CA GLY A 63 13.86 -23.53 -44.43
C GLY A 63 14.27 -22.06 -44.40
N ARG A 64 15.20 -21.69 -43.52
CA ARG A 64 15.83 -20.37 -43.58
C ARG A 64 17.34 -20.52 -43.59
N SER A 65 17.86 -20.30 -44.78
CA SER A 65 19.25 -20.44 -45.19
C SER A 65 20.22 -19.83 -44.19
N ARG A 66 21.18 -20.66 -43.80
CA ARG A 66 22.45 -20.25 -43.21
C ARG A 66 23.21 -19.44 -44.25
N ARG A 67 23.10 -18.11 -44.21
CA ARG A 67 24.09 -17.25 -44.85
C ARG A 67 25.37 -17.37 -44.04
N PHE A 68 26.31 -18.11 -44.60
CA PHE A 68 27.73 -18.05 -44.25
C PHE A 68 28.19 -16.60 -44.41
N ILE A 69 28.29 -15.87 -43.30
CA ILE A 69 29.10 -14.66 -43.25
C ILE A 69 30.53 -15.15 -42.98
N VAL A 70 31.39 -14.93 -43.97
CA VAL A 70 32.82 -15.17 -43.89
C VAL A 70 33.35 -14.33 -42.73
N LEU A 71 33.73 -15.00 -41.64
CA LEU A 71 34.41 -14.38 -40.49
C LEU A 71 35.84 -14.03 -40.92
N THR A 72 35.99 -12.87 -41.55
CA THR A 72 37.29 -12.22 -41.66
C THR A 72 37.74 -11.85 -40.26
N SER A 73 38.75 -12.57 -39.79
CA SER A 73 39.42 -12.45 -38.50
C SER A 73 39.89 -11.01 -38.25
N LEU A 74 39.05 -10.22 -37.58
CA LEU A 74 39.49 -9.00 -36.91
C LEU A 74 39.87 -9.39 -35.48
N ARG A 75 41.18 -9.60 -35.34
CA ARG A 75 41.93 -9.79 -34.11
C ARG A 75 41.54 -8.69 -33.11
N GLN A 76 40.66 -9.01 -32.18
CA GLN A 76 40.26 -8.07 -31.13
C GLN A 76 41.51 -7.68 -30.31
N PRO A 77 41.76 -6.39 -30.05
CA PRO A 77 42.78 -5.99 -29.11
C PRO A 77 42.41 -6.52 -27.72
N ARG A 78 43.39 -7.10 -27.01
CA ARG A 78 43.25 -7.50 -25.61
C ARG A 78 42.97 -6.24 -24.81
N VAL A 79 41.71 -6.01 -24.45
CA VAL A 79 41.33 -5.00 -23.47
C VAL A 79 42.02 -5.40 -22.16
N SER A 80 43.03 -4.62 -21.78
CA SER A 80 43.71 -4.74 -20.51
C SER A 80 42.67 -4.73 -19.41
N ARG A 81 42.73 -5.75 -18.55
CA ARG A 81 41.81 -5.97 -17.44
C ARG A 81 42.10 -4.90 -16.38
N GLU A 82 41.65 -3.67 -16.60
CA GLU A 82 41.75 -2.58 -15.63
C GLU A 82 40.97 -2.98 -14.37
N ALA A 83 41.70 -3.03 -13.27
CA ALA A 83 41.20 -3.32 -11.95
C ALA A 83 40.12 -2.30 -11.59
N GLN A 84 38.87 -2.77 -11.58
CA GLN A 84 37.72 -2.03 -11.08
C GLN A 84 37.87 -1.90 -9.55
N HIS A 85 38.59 -0.88 -9.10
CA HIS A 85 38.46 -0.41 -7.74
C HIS A 85 37.10 0.29 -7.62
N GLY A 86 36.18 -0.42 -6.97
CA GLY A 86 34.78 -0.04 -6.80
C GLY A 86 34.62 1.36 -6.24
N GLY A 87 34.09 2.25 -7.07
CA GLY A 87 33.42 3.45 -6.60
C GLY A 87 32.25 3.03 -5.72
N VAL A 88 32.16 3.61 -4.53
CA VAL A 88 31.05 3.40 -3.60
C VAL A 88 29.78 3.94 -4.25
N SER A 89 29.04 3.07 -4.94
CA SER A 89 27.68 3.36 -5.38
C SER A 89 26.81 3.45 -4.13
N THR A 90 26.24 4.62 -3.85
CA THR A 90 25.12 4.70 -2.90
C THR A 90 24.05 3.73 -3.36
N PRO A 91 23.60 2.78 -2.52
CA PRO A 91 22.64 1.77 -2.96
C PRO A 91 21.36 2.46 -3.43
N ASP A 92 20.92 2.13 -4.65
CA ASP A 92 19.70 2.69 -5.23
C ASP A 92 18.53 2.60 -4.24
N GLU A 93 17.74 3.66 -4.14
CA GLU A 93 16.54 3.65 -3.31
C GLU A 93 15.54 2.61 -3.84
N LYS A 94 15.33 1.53 -3.09
CA LYS A 94 14.35 0.49 -3.43
C LYS A 94 13.11 0.61 -2.55
N THR A 95 11.95 0.28 -3.13
CA THR A 95 10.68 0.22 -2.40
C THR A 95 10.21 -1.22 -2.22
N CYS A 96 9.75 -1.56 -1.02
CA CYS A 96 9.21 -2.88 -0.71
C CYS A 96 7.92 -3.14 -1.51
N ARG A 97 7.92 -4.19 -2.34
CA ARG A 97 6.77 -4.57 -3.17
C ARG A 97 5.50 -4.90 -2.38
N SER A 98 5.62 -5.21 -1.09
CA SER A 98 4.51 -5.63 -0.22
C SER A 98 3.88 -4.46 0.54
N CYS A 99 4.68 -3.63 1.18
CA CYS A 99 4.20 -2.57 2.08
C CYS A 99 4.43 -1.14 1.56
N GLY A 100 5.20 -0.98 0.48
CA GLY A 100 5.52 0.32 -0.12
C GLY A 100 6.50 1.18 0.68
N ARG A 101 7.11 0.65 1.76
CA ARG A 101 8.18 1.37 2.49
C ARG A 101 9.48 1.34 1.71
N ARG A 102 10.32 2.36 1.90
CA ARG A 102 11.73 2.34 1.49
C ARG A 102 12.42 1.14 2.14
N ILE A 103 13.21 0.42 1.35
CA ILE A 103 14.07 -0.66 1.82
C ILE A 103 15.36 -0.01 2.27
N GLU A 104 15.62 -0.06 3.58
CA GLU A 104 16.91 0.36 4.12
C GLU A 104 17.98 -0.69 3.80
N TRP A 105 19.12 -0.25 3.30
CA TRP A 105 20.25 -1.14 3.06
C TRP A 105 20.69 -1.81 4.37
N ARG A 106 21.10 -3.08 4.28
CA ARG A 106 21.65 -3.84 5.41
C ARG A 106 22.80 -4.71 4.94
N LYS A 107 23.83 -4.88 5.79
CA LYS A 107 25.05 -5.64 5.46
C LYS A 107 24.79 -7.03 4.87
N LYS A 108 23.78 -7.75 5.37
CA LYS A 108 23.42 -9.10 4.85
C LYS A 108 22.86 -9.12 3.42
N TRP A 109 22.61 -7.96 2.82
CA TRP A 109 22.15 -7.82 1.44
C TRP A 109 23.24 -7.35 0.48
N ALA A 110 24.48 -7.16 0.96
CA ALA A 110 25.57 -6.67 0.12
C ALA A 110 25.79 -7.52 -1.15
N ALA A 111 25.62 -8.84 -1.05
CA ALA A 111 25.85 -9.76 -2.17
C ALA A 111 24.70 -9.84 -3.18
N ASN A 112 23.49 -9.37 -2.83
CA ASN A 112 22.29 -9.59 -3.66
C ASN A 112 21.30 -8.42 -3.62
N TRP A 113 21.78 -7.19 -3.42
CA TRP A 113 20.94 -6.00 -3.28
C TRP A 113 19.95 -5.83 -4.43
N ASP A 114 20.36 -6.14 -5.65
CA ASP A 114 19.52 -6.00 -6.84
C ASP A 114 18.28 -6.88 -6.85
N GLU A 115 18.35 -8.04 -6.20
CA GLU A 115 17.25 -8.99 -6.07
C GLU A 115 16.32 -8.67 -4.89
N VAL A 116 16.72 -7.76 -4.00
CA VAL A 116 15.95 -7.44 -2.78
C VAL A 116 14.66 -6.68 -3.14
N ALA A 117 13.54 -7.40 -3.06
CA ALA A 117 12.21 -6.85 -3.33
C ALA A 117 11.36 -6.54 -2.07
N TYR A 118 11.79 -6.98 -0.88
CA TYR A 118 10.99 -6.89 0.36
C TYR A 118 11.82 -6.44 1.56
N CYS A 119 11.28 -5.56 2.39
CA CYS A 119 11.95 -5.05 3.60
C CYS A 119 12.10 -6.10 4.72
N SER A 120 11.25 -7.12 4.75
CA SER A 120 11.24 -8.16 5.79
C SER A 120 10.63 -9.48 5.31
N ASP A 121 10.88 -10.56 6.06
CA ASP A 121 10.31 -11.88 5.75
C ASP A 121 8.79 -11.90 5.93
N ALA A 122 8.25 -11.13 6.88
CA ALA A 122 6.81 -10.94 7.02
C ALA A 122 6.20 -10.30 5.75
N CYS A 123 6.85 -9.30 5.17
CA CYS A 123 6.41 -8.69 3.91
C CYS A 123 6.52 -9.65 2.72
N ARG A 124 7.60 -10.45 2.67
CA ARG A 124 7.81 -11.49 1.66
C ARG A 124 6.71 -12.56 1.70
N ARG A 125 6.31 -12.99 2.91
CA ARG A 125 5.26 -13.99 3.12
C ARG A 125 3.85 -13.46 2.82
N ARG A 126 3.50 -12.27 3.33
CA ARG A 126 2.15 -11.69 3.15
C ARG A 126 1.85 -11.35 1.70
N LYS A 127 2.82 -10.78 0.97
CA LYS A 127 2.64 -10.21 -0.38
C LYS A 127 1.50 -9.16 -0.41
N VAL A 128 1.12 -8.73 -1.62
CA VAL A 128 -0.02 -7.84 -1.88
C VAL A 128 -1.24 -8.72 -2.13
N THR A 129 -2.33 -8.48 -1.39
CA THR A 129 -3.58 -9.24 -1.47
C THR A 129 -4.60 -8.57 -2.41
N ALA A 130 -5.77 -9.19 -2.60
CA ALA A 130 -6.88 -8.55 -3.34
C ALA A 130 -7.41 -7.31 -2.60
N LEU A 131 -7.57 -7.39 -1.28
CA LEU A 131 -7.96 -6.26 -0.43
C LEU A 131 -6.99 -5.07 -0.56
N ASP A 132 -5.68 -5.35 -0.61
CA ASP A 132 -4.67 -4.31 -0.80
C ASP A 132 -4.87 -3.53 -2.12
N ARG A 133 -5.27 -4.21 -3.20
CA ARG A 133 -5.55 -3.58 -4.50
C ARG A 133 -6.85 -2.79 -4.48
N GLN A 134 -7.89 -3.34 -3.86
CA GLN A 134 -9.16 -2.64 -3.64
C GLN A 134 -8.95 -1.34 -2.85
N LEU A 135 -8.07 -1.36 -1.85
CA LEU A 135 -7.70 -0.17 -1.08
C LEU A 135 -7.00 0.90 -1.94
N GLU A 136 -6.12 0.49 -2.85
CA GLU A 136 -5.49 1.43 -3.80
C GLU A 136 -6.51 2.07 -4.73
N GLU A 137 -7.40 1.27 -5.31
CA GLU A 137 -8.50 1.75 -6.14
C GLU A 137 -9.40 2.72 -5.37
N ARG A 138 -9.79 2.37 -4.14
CA ARG A 138 -10.61 3.24 -3.30
C ARG A 138 -9.94 4.57 -2.97
N ILE A 139 -8.62 4.58 -2.76
CA ILE A 139 -7.87 5.84 -2.60
C ILE A 139 -7.98 6.69 -3.87
N ARG A 140 -7.80 6.10 -5.06
CA ARG A 140 -7.91 6.81 -6.34
C ARG A 140 -9.31 7.37 -6.54
N GLU A 141 -10.35 6.57 -6.32
CA GLU A 141 -11.75 6.97 -6.44
C GLU A 141 -12.10 8.16 -5.54
N LEU A 142 -11.76 8.08 -4.24
CA LEU A 142 -12.03 9.15 -3.28
C LEU A 142 -11.29 10.45 -3.61
N LEU A 143 -10.07 10.36 -4.15
CA LEU A 143 -9.30 11.52 -4.58
C LEU A 143 -9.84 12.12 -5.88
N ALA A 144 -10.31 11.28 -6.82
CA ALA A 144 -10.89 11.70 -8.08
C ALA A 144 -12.23 12.41 -7.88
N ALA A 145 -13.03 11.97 -6.91
CA ALA A 145 -14.32 12.58 -6.56
C ALA A 145 -14.21 13.94 -5.85
N ARG A 146 -13.01 14.35 -5.41
CA ARG A 146 -12.76 15.62 -4.71
C ARG A 146 -12.05 16.62 -5.64
N ALA A 147 -11.95 17.89 -5.22
CA ALA A 147 -11.18 18.90 -5.95
C ALA A 147 -9.69 18.53 -6.04
N ALA A 148 -8.97 19.08 -7.03
CA ALA A 148 -7.56 18.75 -7.30
C ALA A 148 -6.63 18.96 -6.10
N THR A 149 -6.92 19.96 -5.28
CA THR A 149 -6.13 20.34 -4.10
C THR A 149 -6.58 19.65 -2.81
N SER A 150 -7.70 18.92 -2.83
CA SER A 150 -8.27 18.28 -1.65
C SER A 150 -7.41 17.11 -1.16
N THR A 151 -7.61 16.75 0.10
CA THR A 151 -6.94 15.63 0.73
C THR A 151 -7.94 14.67 1.35
N ILE A 152 -7.55 13.41 1.52
CA ILE A 152 -8.27 12.39 2.30
C ILE A 152 -7.39 11.96 3.48
N CYS A 153 -7.96 11.31 4.50
CA CYS A 153 -7.17 10.60 5.53
C CYS A 153 -7.39 9.08 5.43
N PRO A 154 -6.58 8.25 6.11
CA PRO A 154 -6.76 6.81 6.08
C PRO A 154 -8.13 6.32 6.54
N SER A 155 -8.75 7.01 7.50
CA SER A 155 -10.10 6.66 7.97
C SER A 155 -11.18 6.94 6.93
N ASP A 156 -11.02 7.93 6.05
CA ASP A 156 -11.97 8.17 4.94
C ASP A 156 -12.04 6.92 4.05
N VAL A 157 -10.88 6.35 3.71
CA VAL A 157 -10.76 5.14 2.88
C VAL A 157 -11.34 3.93 3.60
N ALA A 158 -10.96 3.69 4.85
CA ALA A 158 -11.42 2.52 5.59
C ALA A 158 -12.94 2.53 5.83
N ARG A 159 -13.51 3.68 6.24
CA ARG A 159 -14.96 3.82 6.43
C ARG A 159 -15.74 3.66 5.13
N SER A 160 -15.15 3.98 3.98
CA SER A 160 -15.81 3.73 2.69
C SER A 160 -15.88 2.26 2.29
N ILE A 161 -15.11 1.37 2.93
CA ILE A 161 -15.14 -0.08 2.72
C ILE A 161 -16.01 -0.78 3.78
N ALA A 162 -15.90 -0.35 5.05
CA ALA A 162 -16.65 -0.91 6.17
C ALA A 162 -17.33 0.23 6.97
N PRO A 163 -18.44 0.80 6.47
CA PRO A 163 -19.07 1.98 7.08
C PRO A 163 -19.67 1.71 8.46
N ASP A 164 -20.28 0.54 8.65
CA ASP A 164 -21.10 0.21 9.82
C ASP A 164 -20.39 -0.66 10.87
N ASP A 165 -19.16 -1.10 10.59
CA ASP A 165 -18.36 -1.94 11.49
C ASP A 165 -17.10 -1.20 11.92
N GLU A 166 -17.14 -0.70 13.15
CA GLU A 166 -16.05 0.07 13.72
C GLU A 166 -14.75 -0.72 13.91
N ALA A 167 -14.87 -1.99 14.31
CA ALA A 167 -13.71 -2.84 14.47
C ALA A 167 -13.08 -3.12 13.11
N ALA A 168 -13.90 -3.45 12.10
CA ALA A 168 -13.43 -3.75 10.76
C ALA A 168 -12.70 -2.58 10.11
N TRP A 169 -13.24 -1.35 10.14
CA TRP A 169 -12.53 -0.22 9.51
C TRP A 169 -11.27 0.18 10.27
N ARG A 170 -11.19 -0.05 11.59
CA ARG A 170 -9.95 0.18 12.35
C ARG A 170 -8.86 -0.81 11.97
N ASP A 171 -9.19 -2.07 11.75
CA ASP A 171 -8.23 -3.09 11.29
C ASP A 171 -7.67 -2.79 9.89
N LEU A 172 -8.39 -1.99 9.09
CA LEU A 172 -7.93 -1.52 7.78
C LEU A 172 -6.90 -0.38 7.85
N MET A 173 -6.63 0.22 9.01
CA MET A 173 -5.74 1.40 9.09
C MET A 173 -4.32 1.14 8.54
N GLU A 174 -3.65 0.08 8.98
CA GLU A 174 -2.32 -0.27 8.45
C GLU A 174 -2.37 -0.77 6.99
N PRO A 175 -3.33 -1.62 6.58
CA PRO A 175 -3.57 -1.91 5.16
C PRO A 175 -3.72 -0.66 4.27
N VAL A 176 -4.51 0.34 4.70
CA VAL A 176 -4.67 1.61 3.97
C VAL A 176 -3.35 2.35 3.87
N ARG A 177 -2.57 2.45 4.96
CA ARG A 177 -1.23 3.08 4.93
C ARG A 177 -0.28 2.37 3.97
N ARG A 178 -0.33 1.04 3.88
CA ARG A 178 0.45 0.25 2.91
C ARG A 178 0.03 0.54 1.47
N ALA A 179 -1.28 0.61 1.20
CA ALA A 179 -1.81 0.99 -0.11
C ALA A 179 -1.34 2.39 -0.51
N ALA A 180 -1.51 3.37 0.38
CA ALA A 180 -1.06 4.74 0.15
C ALA A 180 0.46 4.81 -0.12
N ARG A 181 1.28 4.08 0.62
CA ARG A 181 2.73 3.96 0.36
C ARG A 181 3.06 3.42 -1.04
N ARG A 182 2.35 2.38 -1.50
CA ARG A 182 2.56 1.84 -2.85
C ARG A 182 2.15 2.84 -3.92
N LEU A 183 1.10 3.62 -3.70
CA LEU A 183 0.70 4.71 -4.60
C LEU A 183 1.71 5.88 -4.62
N VAL A 184 2.34 6.20 -3.48
CA VAL A 184 3.46 7.17 -3.45
C VAL A 184 4.62 6.65 -4.28
N ALA A 185 4.98 5.37 -4.11
CA ALA A 185 6.06 4.75 -4.89
C ALA A 185 5.75 4.66 -6.39
N ALA A 186 4.47 4.56 -6.76
CA ALA A 186 4.01 4.65 -8.14
C ALA A 186 3.97 6.10 -8.69
N GLY A 187 4.24 7.10 -7.85
CA GLY A 187 4.21 8.51 -8.25
C GLY A 187 2.81 9.10 -8.41
N GLU A 188 1.77 8.45 -7.88
CA GLU A 188 0.37 8.84 -8.09
C GLU A 188 -0.15 9.81 -7.02
N VAL A 189 0.33 9.66 -5.78
CA VAL A 189 -0.11 10.44 -4.61
C VAL A 189 1.06 10.96 -3.80
N ASP A 190 0.83 12.03 -3.03
CA ASP A 190 1.70 12.47 -1.95
C ASP A 190 1.04 12.18 -0.60
N ILE A 191 1.86 11.82 0.40
CA ILE A 191 1.45 11.78 1.81
C ILE A 191 1.96 13.03 2.51
N THR A 192 1.09 13.71 3.26
CA THR A 192 1.41 14.95 3.96
C THR A 192 1.06 14.92 5.45
N GLN A 193 1.79 15.71 6.24
CA GLN A 193 1.49 16.04 7.64
C GLN A 193 1.71 17.53 7.85
N GLY A 194 0.76 18.21 8.51
CA GLY A 194 0.81 19.67 8.65
C GLY A 194 0.88 20.43 7.32
N GLY A 195 0.39 19.83 6.21
CA GLY A 195 0.43 20.39 4.86
C GLY A 195 1.69 20.07 4.04
N SER A 196 2.77 19.64 4.68
CA SER A 196 4.06 19.32 4.05
C SER A 196 4.14 17.86 3.62
N VAL A 197 4.78 17.57 2.48
CA VAL A 197 5.05 16.20 2.03
C VAL A 197 6.06 15.54 2.97
N VAL A 198 5.77 14.32 3.41
CA VAL A 198 6.60 13.54 4.34
C VAL A 198 6.96 12.19 3.74
N ASP A 199 8.07 11.59 4.20
CA ASP A 199 8.40 10.20 3.88
C ASP A 199 7.39 9.26 4.56
N PRO A 200 6.62 8.47 3.79
CA PRO A 200 5.61 7.62 4.36
C PRO A 200 6.17 6.36 5.06
N SER A 201 7.48 6.10 4.94
CA SER A 201 8.15 5.01 5.64
C SER A 201 8.36 5.32 7.12
N THR A 202 8.52 6.61 7.46
CA THR A 202 8.87 7.09 8.79
C THR A 202 7.76 7.93 9.45
N ALA A 203 6.81 8.47 8.67
CA ALA A 203 5.69 9.25 9.18
C ALA A 203 4.85 8.50 10.25
N LYS A 204 4.70 9.13 11.42
CA LYS A 204 3.91 8.63 12.56
C LYS A 204 2.70 9.52 12.81
N GLY A 205 1.60 8.93 13.26
CA GLY A 205 0.38 9.68 13.61
C GLY A 205 -0.48 10.05 12.38
N PRO A 206 -1.38 11.04 12.51
CA PRO A 206 -2.33 11.42 11.47
C PRO A 206 -1.62 11.85 10.18
N ILE A 207 -2.03 11.29 9.06
CA ILE A 207 -1.53 11.63 7.73
C ILE A 207 -2.69 12.05 6.82
N ARG A 208 -2.37 12.85 5.81
CA ARG A 208 -3.27 13.17 4.71
C ARG A 208 -2.69 12.61 3.42
N ILE A 209 -3.56 12.19 2.51
CA ILE A 209 -3.22 11.66 1.19
C ILE A 209 -3.81 12.62 0.17
N ARG A 210 -3.05 12.99 -0.86
CA ARG A 210 -3.50 13.87 -1.94
C ARG A 210 -2.97 13.39 -3.28
N ARG A 211 -3.61 13.79 -4.39
CA ARG A 211 -3.06 13.58 -5.73
C ARG A 211 -1.69 14.25 -5.84
N ARG A 212 -0.74 13.56 -6.44
CA ARG A 212 0.57 14.16 -6.74
C ARG A 212 0.37 15.30 -7.73
N ARG A 213 0.94 16.46 -7.43
CA ARG A 213 0.90 17.61 -8.35
C ARG A 213 1.90 17.36 -9.47
N ALA A 214 1.45 17.44 -10.72
CA ALA A 214 2.37 17.44 -11.86
C ALA A 214 3.24 18.70 -11.75
N GLY A 215 4.56 18.53 -11.62
CA GLY A 215 5.52 19.65 -11.52
C GLY A 215 5.98 19.95 -10.08
N GLY A 216 7.09 19.33 -9.70
CA GLY A 216 7.80 19.58 -8.45
C GLY A 216 8.90 18.55 -8.20
N GLY A 217 9.49 18.00 -9.27
CA GLY A 217 10.74 17.26 -9.18
C GLY A 217 11.85 18.27 -8.94
N ARG A 218 12.52 18.13 -7.80
CA ARG A 218 13.91 18.57 -7.65
C ARG A 218 14.80 17.63 -8.43
#